data_AF-A0A7X7TLC8-F1
#
_entry.id   AF-A0A7X7TLC8-F1
#
_cell.length_a   1.000
_cell.length_b   1.000
_cell.length_c   1.000
_cell.angle_alpha   90.00
_cell.angle_beta   90.00
_cell.angle_gamma   90.00
#
_symmetry.space_group_name_H-M   'P 1'
#
loop_
_entity.id
_entity.type
_entity.pdbx_description
1 polymer ?
#
loop_
_entity_poly.entity_id
_entity_poly.type
_entity_poly.pdbx_seq_one_letter_code
_entity_poly.pdbx_strand_id
1 'polypeptide(L)'
;MRMSGSVELGKVFKVILLGAILTLFVGIFTSCANGDPNGTAANDKQSSGESVKTIGIVQIIEHPSLNTIRESFINQLAKEGYQDGENIKIDYQNAQGDQTNLKSICQKFVNNNYDLIVAIATPSAQAAAGETKEIPVLFAACTDPVSAGLVASLDKPGGNVTGTSDAVSAEQIMELAQRITPGFKTIGALYNSGEANSVSVINNLKEYAKRNGMTVVEATVTNTSEVQQATQTLVEKADILFSPIDNTVASAMPVVARVVKAAKKPIYVGADSMVKDGGLATYGVNYVVLGQETAKMAVEILKGSNPAEMPVKTMDAVEIYLNQETAAAIGIAFPEDVVREAKEIFGK
;
A
#
# COMPACT_ATOMS: atom_id res chain seq x y z
N MET A 1 -18.78 58.08 -21.54
CA MET A 1 -20.27 58.06 -21.42
C MET A 1 -20.67 56.59 -21.23
N ARG A 2 -21.28 56.13 -20.13
CA ARG A 2 -22.69 56.35 -19.69
C ARG A 2 -23.67 55.98 -20.84
N MET A 3 -24.66 55.09 -20.72
CA MET A 3 -25.44 54.52 -19.59
C MET A 3 -25.70 53.01 -19.84
N SER A 4 -25.77 52.09 -18.86
CA SER A 4 -26.79 51.84 -17.81
C SER A 4 -28.20 51.50 -18.32
N GLY A 5 -28.77 50.38 -17.84
CA GLY A 5 -30.14 49.92 -18.14
C GLY A 5 -30.51 48.61 -17.42
N SER A 6 -31.01 48.70 -16.19
CA SER A 6 -31.50 47.57 -15.38
C SER A 6 -32.96 47.81 -14.92
N VAL A 7 -33.86 46.83 -15.05
CA VAL A 7 -35.29 46.79 -14.64
C VAL A 7 -35.70 45.31 -14.55
N GLU A 8 -36.64 44.79 -13.74
CA GLU A 8 -37.02 44.92 -12.31
C GLU A 8 -37.52 43.50 -11.92
N LEU A 9 -37.54 43.00 -10.67
CA LEU A 9 -37.96 43.50 -9.35
C LEU A 9 -39.48 43.61 -9.09
N GLY A 10 -40.08 42.51 -8.65
CA GLY A 10 -41.30 42.46 -7.83
C GLY A 10 -41.23 41.19 -6.95
N LYS A 11 -41.02 41.24 -5.63
CA LYS A 11 -41.93 41.71 -4.55
C LYS A 11 -43.22 40.88 -4.47
N VAL A 12 -43.75 40.47 -3.32
CA VAL A 12 -43.35 40.52 -1.88
C VAL A 12 -44.34 39.58 -1.15
N PHE A 13 -43.95 38.87 -0.08
CA PHE A 13 -44.69 38.88 1.19
C PHE A 13 -43.87 38.21 2.32
N LYS A 14 -43.97 38.79 3.52
CA LYS A 14 -43.33 38.39 4.79
C LYS A 14 -44.44 38.24 5.85
N VAL A 15 -44.03 37.93 7.08
CA VAL A 15 -44.79 37.98 8.35
C VAL A 15 -45.40 36.63 8.75
N ILE A 16 -45.30 36.08 9.99
CA ILE A 16 -44.39 36.15 11.16
C ILE A 16 -45.15 35.50 12.35
N LEU A 17 -44.40 34.86 13.27
CA LEU A 17 -44.69 34.64 14.71
C LEU A 17 -45.28 33.30 15.26
N LEU A 18 -44.53 32.79 16.26
CA LEU A 18 -44.83 32.08 17.52
C LEU A 18 -46.02 31.11 17.67
N GLY A 19 -45.71 30.00 18.37
CA GLY A 19 -46.69 29.23 19.17
C GLY A 19 -46.05 28.00 19.83
N ALA A 20 -45.57 28.12 21.06
CA ALA A 20 -45.10 26.98 21.86
C ALA A 20 -46.22 26.45 22.76
N ILE A 21 -46.51 25.15 22.70
CA ILE A 21 -47.34 24.46 23.70
C ILE A 21 -46.67 23.14 24.11
N LEU A 22 -46.54 22.99 25.42
CA LEU A 22 -46.04 21.83 26.14
C LEU A 22 -47.19 20.84 26.38
N THR A 23 -46.98 19.53 26.17
CA THR A 23 -47.80 18.53 26.88
C THR A 23 -47.02 17.24 27.15
N LEU A 24 -47.15 16.79 28.40
CA LEU A 24 -46.52 15.61 28.98
C LEU A 24 -47.37 14.37 28.69
N PHE A 25 -46.77 13.22 28.36
CA PHE A 25 -47.42 11.92 28.58
C PHE A 25 -46.39 10.87 29.01
N VAL A 26 -46.46 10.49 30.30
CA VAL A 26 -45.70 9.40 30.90
C VAL A 26 -46.62 8.19 30.95
N GLY A 27 -46.25 7.10 30.28
CA GLY A 27 -46.96 5.82 30.32
C GLY A 27 -46.11 4.75 31.01
N ILE A 28 -46.33 4.56 32.32
CA ILE A 28 -45.73 3.44 33.08
C ILE A 28 -46.70 2.26 33.03
N PHE A 29 -46.30 1.14 32.43
CA PHE A 29 -46.97 -0.15 32.59
C PHE A 29 -46.10 -1.09 33.40
N THR A 30 -46.28 -1.07 34.72
CA THR A 30 -45.86 -2.16 35.61
C THR A 30 -46.85 -3.32 35.48
N SER A 31 -46.41 -4.43 34.89
CA SER A 31 -47.13 -5.70 34.93
C SER A 31 -46.46 -6.62 35.95
N CYS A 32 -47.17 -6.92 37.06
CA CYS A 32 -46.69 -7.86 38.06
C CYS A 32 -47.00 -9.29 37.61
N ALA A 33 -45.97 -10.15 37.60
CA ALA A 33 -46.16 -11.57 37.33
C ALA A 33 -46.79 -12.29 38.54
N ASN A 34 -47.84 -13.06 38.28
CA ASN A 34 -48.26 -14.16 39.16
C ASN A 34 -47.62 -15.46 38.63
N GLY A 35 -47.00 -16.23 39.53
CA GLY A 35 -46.27 -17.44 39.17
C GLY A 35 -47.16 -18.68 39.03
N ASP A 36 -46.72 -19.59 38.17
CA ASP A 36 -47.26 -20.95 38.02
C ASP A 36 -46.08 -21.94 38.15
N PRO A 37 -46.10 -22.91 39.10
CA PRO A 37 -44.91 -23.69 39.44
C PRO A 37 -44.84 -25.03 38.68
N ASN A 38 -44.61 -24.98 37.36
CA ASN A 38 -44.08 -26.13 36.61
C ASN A 38 -43.55 -25.71 35.23
N GLY A 39 -42.23 -25.57 35.13
CA GLY A 39 -41.54 -25.26 33.88
C GLY A 39 -40.14 -25.81 33.89
N THR A 40 -39.88 -26.83 33.07
CA THR A 40 -38.57 -27.43 32.84
C THR A 40 -37.56 -26.34 32.46
N ALA A 41 -36.42 -26.30 33.14
CA ALA A 41 -35.37 -25.32 32.87
C ALA A 41 -34.80 -25.50 31.45
N ALA A 42 -35.30 -24.72 30.50
CA ALA A 42 -34.65 -24.52 29.22
C ALA A 42 -33.35 -23.77 29.47
N ASN A 43 -32.23 -24.42 29.16
CA ASN A 43 -30.90 -23.86 29.36
C ASN A 43 -30.63 -22.86 28.22
N ASP A 44 -31.14 -21.65 28.37
CA ASP A 44 -30.98 -20.58 27.39
C ASP A 44 -29.51 -20.15 27.38
N LYS A 45 -28.74 -20.73 26.46
CA LYS A 45 -27.35 -20.34 26.21
C LYS A 45 -27.37 -18.95 25.61
N GLN A 46 -27.36 -17.96 26.50
CA GLN A 46 -27.14 -16.56 26.18
C GLN A 46 -25.78 -16.45 25.47
N SER A 47 -25.84 -16.46 24.13
CA SER A 47 -24.70 -16.13 23.28
C SER A 47 -24.25 -14.73 23.66
N SER A 48 -23.05 -14.64 24.24
CA SER A 48 -22.33 -13.38 24.32
C SER A 48 -22.01 -12.96 22.89
N GLY A 49 -22.87 -12.12 22.31
CA GLY A 49 -22.67 -11.62 20.96
C GLY A 49 -21.37 -10.83 20.90
N GLU A 50 -20.33 -11.44 20.34
CA GLU A 50 -19.09 -10.73 20.04
C GLU A 50 -19.41 -9.55 19.12
N SER A 51 -18.94 -8.37 19.49
CA SER A 51 -19.05 -7.19 18.63
C SER A 51 -18.26 -7.44 17.35
N VAL A 52 -18.94 -7.33 16.20
CA VAL A 52 -18.36 -7.47 14.85
C VAL A 52 -17.04 -6.70 14.75
N LYS A 53 -15.96 -7.42 14.46
CA LYS A 53 -14.60 -6.85 14.43
C LYS A 53 -14.43 -5.88 13.26
N THR A 54 -13.77 -4.76 13.52
CA THR A 54 -13.58 -3.67 12.56
C THR A 54 -12.12 -3.58 12.10
N ILE A 55 -11.91 -3.65 10.78
CA ILE A 55 -10.60 -3.63 10.15
C ILE A 55 -10.52 -2.40 9.24
N GLY A 56 -9.66 -1.44 9.56
CA GLY A 56 -9.36 -0.31 8.68
C GLY A 56 -8.23 -0.65 7.73
N ILE A 57 -8.47 -0.62 6.42
CA ILE A 57 -7.39 -0.76 5.42
C ILE A 57 -7.05 0.62 4.87
N VAL A 58 -5.83 1.10 5.13
CA VAL A 58 -5.31 2.36 4.58
C VAL A 58 -4.26 2.08 3.51
N GLN A 59 -4.54 2.54 2.29
CA GLN A 59 -3.63 2.41 1.15
C GLN A 59 -3.09 3.77 0.71
N ILE A 60 -1.77 3.89 0.43
CA ILE A 60 -1.15 5.17 0.06
C ILE A 60 -1.69 5.67 -1.29
N ILE A 61 -1.63 4.84 -2.32
CA ILE A 61 -2.09 5.15 -3.69
C ILE A 61 -2.50 3.85 -4.39
N GLU A 62 -3.24 3.93 -5.50
CA GLU A 62 -3.53 2.76 -6.34
C GLU A 62 -2.41 2.53 -7.37
N HIS A 63 -1.85 1.32 -7.36
CA HIS A 63 -1.08 0.72 -8.46
C HIS A 63 -1.22 -0.81 -8.37
N PRO A 64 -0.92 -1.57 -9.46
CA PRO A 64 -1.32 -2.98 -9.55
C PRO A 64 -0.81 -3.87 -8.40
N SER A 65 0.39 -3.61 -7.88
CA SER A 65 0.99 -4.33 -6.74
C SER A 65 0.14 -4.19 -5.47
N LEU A 66 -0.14 -2.97 -5.00
CA LEU A 66 -0.91 -2.76 -3.78
C LEU A 66 -2.35 -3.23 -3.91
N ASN A 67 -2.94 -3.07 -5.10
CA ASN A 67 -4.29 -3.56 -5.38
C ASN A 67 -4.33 -5.10 -5.27
N THR A 68 -3.30 -5.78 -5.81
CA THR A 68 -3.13 -7.23 -5.70
C THR A 68 -2.97 -7.68 -4.25
N ILE A 69 -2.18 -6.97 -3.44
CA ILE A 69 -2.05 -7.24 -2.00
C ILE A 69 -3.40 -7.13 -1.30
N ARG A 70 -4.09 -5.99 -1.46
CA ARG A 70 -5.40 -5.70 -0.83
C ARG A 70 -6.44 -6.74 -1.21
N GLU A 71 -6.55 -7.09 -2.48
CA GLU A 71 -7.51 -8.08 -2.98
C GLU A 71 -7.16 -9.48 -2.49
N SER A 72 -5.88 -9.86 -2.50
CA SER A 72 -5.44 -11.16 -1.98
C SER A 72 -5.63 -11.28 -0.47
N PHE A 73 -5.44 -10.18 0.26
CA PHE A 73 -5.70 -10.07 1.69
C PHE A 73 -7.18 -10.29 2.02
N ILE A 74 -8.09 -9.53 1.38
CA ILE A 74 -9.54 -9.66 1.59
C ILE A 74 -10.03 -11.07 1.20
N ASN A 75 -9.59 -11.58 0.05
CA ASN A 75 -9.94 -12.92 -0.41
C ASN A 75 -9.40 -14.04 0.50
N GLN A 76 -8.25 -13.83 1.17
CA GLN A 76 -7.73 -14.80 2.12
C GLN A 76 -8.41 -14.69 3.49
N LEU A 77 -8.71 -13.49 4.00
CA LEU A 77 -9.53 -13.33 5.21
C LEU A 77 -10.86 -14.10 5.10
N ALA A 78 -11.55 -13.98 3.97
CA ALA A 78 -12.78 -14.73 3.72
C ALA A 78 -12.59 -16.26 3.78
N LYS A 79 -11.47 -16.79 3.26
CA LYS A 79 -11.13 -18.22 3.35
C LYS A 79 -10.78 -18.67 4.77
N GLU A 80 -10.20 -17.79 5.59
CA GLU A 80 -9.96 -18.03 7.01
C GLU A 80 -11.24 -17.87 7.88
N GLY A 81 -12.39 -17.58 7.25
CA GLY A 81 -13.69 -17.46 7.90
C GLY A 81 -14.08 -16.05 8.35
N TYR A 82 -13.36 -15.01 7.91
CA TYR A 82 -13.62 -13.61 8.26
C TYR A 82 -14.21 -12.89 7.03
N GLN A 83 -15.55 -12.81 6.98
CA GLN A 83 -16.31 -12.27 5.86
C GLN A 83 -16.84 -10.86 6.17
N ASP A 84 -16.56 -9.92 5.26
CA ASP A 84 -17.00 -8.52 5.36
C ASP A 84 -18.52 -8.41 5.24
N GLY A 85 -19.12 -7.63 6.14
CA GLY A 85 -20.57 -7.47 6.26
C GLY A 85 -21.29 -8.60 7.01
N GLU A 86 -20.59 -9.69 7.36
CA GLU A 86 -21.15 -10.81 8.13
C GLU A 86 -20.62 -10.84 9.57
N ASN A 87 -19.33 -11.17 9.75
CA ASN A 87 -18.70 -11.30 11.07
C ASN A 87 -17.51 -10.35 11.29
N ILE A 88 -17.04 -9.70 10.22
CA ILE A 88 -16.18 -8.52 10.29
C ILE A 88 -16.77 -7.36 9.47
N LYS A 89 -16.21 -6.17 9.68
CA LYS A 89 -16.43 -5.00 8.83
C LYS A 89 -15.08 -4.45 8.36
N ILE A 90 -14.91 -4.36 7.05
CA ILE A 90 -13.74 -3.76 6.41
C ILE A 90 -14.07 -2.31 6.01
N ASP A 91 -13.20 -1.37 6.35
CA ASP A 91 -13.27 0.02 5.90
C ASP A 91 -11.99 0.35 5.11
N TYR A 92 -12.08 0.24 3.78
CA TYR A 92 -10.98 0.59 2.87
C TYR A 92 -10.95 2.09 2.57
N GLN A 93 -9.78 2.69 2.67
CA GLN A 93 -9.52 4.11 2.42
C GLN A 93 -8.22 4.26 1.61
N ASN A 94 -8.30 5.01 0.51
CA ASN A 94 -7.15 5.34 -0.35
C ASN A 94 -6.74 6.80 -0.11
N ALA A 95 -5.47 7.06 0.20
CA ALA A 95 -4.95 8.39 0.46
C ALA A 95 -4.57 9.18 -0.80
N GLN A 96 -4.61 8.57 -1.98
CA GLN A 96 -4.37 9.19 -3.29
C GLN A 96 -2.97 9.79 -3.45
N GLY A 97 -1.97 9.21 -2.76
CA GLY A 97 -0.58 9.68 -2.72
C GLY A 97 -0.31 10.78 -1.68
N ASP A 98 -1.32 11.25 -0.94
CA ASP A 98 -1.21 12.41 -0.06
C ASP A 98 -1.02 12.03 1.43
N GLN A 99 -0.02 12.65 2.07
CA GLN A 99 0.33 12.40 3.47
C GLN A 99 -0.69 12.98 4.48
N THR A 100 -1.40 14.05 4.11
CA THR A 100 -2.46 14.64 4.93
C THR A 100 -3.70 13.74 4.96
N ASN A 101 -4.02 13.14 3.81
CA ASN A 101 -5.07 12.13 3.69
C ASN A 101 -4.72 10.89 4.52
N LEU A 102 -3.49 10.37 4.42
CA LEU A 102 -3.02 9.25 5.25
C LEU A 102 -3.25 9.50 6.74
N LYS A 103 -2.79 10.66 7.25
CA LYS A 103 -2.99 11.04 8.65
C LYS A 103 -4.47 11.12 9.02
N SER A 104 -5.29 11.79 8.21
CA SER A 104 -6.73 11.94 8.45
C SER A 104 -7.48 10.59 8.47
N ILE A 105 -7.08 9.66 7.59
CA ILE A 105 -7.60 8.28 7.54
C ILE A 105 -7.21 7.51 8.81
N CYS A 106 -5.94 7.57 9.22
CA CYS A 106 -5.49 6.90 10.44
C CYS A 106 -6.20 7.46 11.69
N GLN A 107 -6.38 8.79 11.77
CA GLN A 107 -7.14 9.43 12.84
C GLN A 107 -8.61 8.98 12.87
N LYS A 108 -9.26 8.79 11.72
CA LYS A 108 -10.62 8.20 11.64
C LYS A 108 -10.64 6.80 12.24
N PHE A 109 -9.67 5.94 11.94
CA PHE A 109 -9.59 4.58 12.46
C PHE A 109 -9.37 4.55 13.99
N VAL A 110 -8.49 5.43 14.50
CA VAL A 110 -8.21 5.57 15.94
C VAL A 110 -9.42 6.10 16.69
N ASN A 111 -10.02 7.21 16.24
CA ASN A 111 -11.18 7.82 16.90
C ASN A 111 -12.42 6.90 16.91
N ASN A 112 -12.53 5.98 15.96
CA ASN A 112 -13.59 4.98 15.89
C ASN A 112 -13.25 3.66 16.60
N ASN A 113 -12.09 3.56 17.26
CA ASN A 113 -11.62 2.39 18.02
C ASN A 113 -11.59 1.08 17.20
N TYR A 114 -10.97 1.11 16.03
CA TYR A 114 -10.86 -0.09 15.17
C TYR A 114 -10.01 -1.20 15.82
N ASP A 115 -10.38 -2.45 15.60
CA ASP A 115 -9.69 -3.61 16.17
C ASP A 115 -8.33 -3.90 15.51
N LEU A 116 -8.17 -3.50 14.25
CA LEU A 116 -6.95 -3.69 13.46
C LEU A 116 -6.84 -2.59 12.38
N ILE A 117 -5.63 -2.02 12.23
CA ILE A 117 -5.28 -1.19 11.08
C ILE A 117 -4.35 -1.98 10.17
N VAL A 118 -4.75 -2.18 8.91
CA VAL A 118 -3.94 -2.78 7.86
C VAL A 118 -3.38 -1.68 6.98
N ALA A 119 -2.06 -1.55 6.92
CA ALA A 119 -1.39 -0.43 6.29
C ALA A 119 -0.60 -0.86 5.04
N ILE A 120 -1.04 -0.40 3.87
CA ILE A 120 -0.49 -0.76 2.55
C ILE A 120 0.03 0.54 1.90
N ALA A 121 1.23 1.07 2.16
CA ALA A 121 2.53 0.44 2.29
C ALA A 121 3.34 1.18 3.38
N THR A 122 4.67 1.32 3.26
CA THR A 122 5.53 2.04 4.22
C THR A 122 4.98 3.42 4.67
N PRO A 123 4.54 4.33 3.77
CA PRO A 123 4.00 5.63 4.22
C PRO A 123 2.71 5.46 5.04
N SER A 124 1.83 4.55 4.64
CA SER A 124 0.60 4.22 5.38
C SER A 124 0.89 3.66 6.76
N ALA A 125 1.91 2.81 6.88
CA ALA A 125 2.32 2.21 8.14
C ALA A 125 2.95 3.24 9.08
N GLN A 126 3.75 4.18 8.54
CA GLN A 126 4.31 5.28 9.31
C GLN A 126 3.23 6.23 9.82
N ALA A 127 2.21 6.54 8.99
CA ALA A 127 1.06 7.31 9.44
C ALA A 127 0.25 6.59 10.54
N ALA A 128 -0.08 5.31 10.35
CA ALA A 128 -0.82 4.52 11.34
C ALA A 128 -0.06 4.41 12.67
N ALA A 129 1.23 4.05 12.62
CA ALA A 129 2.09 3.96 13.80
C ALA A 129 2.35 5.33 14.46
N GLY A 130 2.16 6.44 13.74
CA GLY A 130 2.22 7.80 14.28
C GLY A 130 0.98 8.19 15.09
N GLU A 131 -0.21 7.72 14.67
CA GLU A 131 -1.48 8.07 15.33
C GLU A 131 -1.90 7.09 16.45
N THR A 132 -1.34 5.88 16.54
CA THR A 132 -1.66 4.94 17.65
C THR A 132 -0.50 4.04 18.09
N LYS A 133 -0.47 3.77 19.40
CA LYS A 133 0.39 2.77 20.06
C LYS A 133 -0.42 1.62 20.70
N GLU A 134 -1.74 1.64 20.56
CA GLU A 134 -2.66 0.70 21.23
C GLU A 134 -3.33 -0.25 20.23
N ILE A 135 -3.87 0.29 19.12
CA ILE A 135 -4.47 -0.53 18.07
C ILE A 135 -3.34 -1.25 17.31
N PRO A 136 -3.45 -2.57 17.06
CA PRO A 136 -2.52 -3.29 16.20
C PRO A 136 -2.43 -2.65 14.80
N VAL A 137 -1.21 -2.40 14.35
CA VAL A 137 -0.89 -1.95 12.98
C VAL A 137 -0.19 -3.09 12.26
N LEU A 138 -0.88 -3.70 11.31
CA LEU A 138 -0.34 -4.74 10.46
C LEU A 138 0.02 -4.15 9.08
N PHE A 139 1.31 -4.01 8.78
CA PHE A 139 1.72 -3.52 7.48
C PHE A 139 1.79 -4.61 6.42
N ALA A 140 1.59 -4.22 5.16
CA ALA A 140 1.87 -5.04 4.00
C ALA A 140 2.69 -4.24 2.98
N ALA A 141 3.71 -4.88 2.40
CA ALA A 141 4.69 -4.21 1.53
C ALA A 141 5.40 -3.04 2.23
N CYS A 142 6.07 -3.34 3.36
CA CYS A 142 7.11 -2.47 3.90
C CYS A 142 8.49 -3.04 3.59
N THR A 143 9.18 -2.42 2.63
CA THR A 143 10.48 -2.90 2.13
C THR A 143 11.58 -2.88 3.19
N ASP A 144 11.61 -1.87 4.07
CA ASP A 144 12.55 -1.78 5.19
C ASP A 144 11.85 -1.18 6.42
N PRO A 145 11.15 -2.02 7.22
CA PRO A 145 10.39 -1.53 8.36
C PRO A 145 11.27 -1.11 9.54
N VAL A 146 12.55 -1.51 9.57
CA VAL A 146 13.51 -1.10 10.61
C VAL A 146 13.96 0.34 10.31
N SER A 147 14.47 0.62 9.11
CA SER A 147 14.88 1.97 8.73
C SER A 147 13.70 2.95 8.62
N ALA A 148 12.49 2.46 8.35
CA ALA A 148 11.26 3.25 8.41
C ALA A 148 10.81 3.59 9.85
N GLY A 149 11.46 3.03 10.88
CA GLY A 149 11.14 3.27 12.30
C GLY A 149 9.85 2.59 12.78
N LEU A 150 9.39 1.56 12.07
CA LEU A 150 8.15 0.83 12.38
C LEU A 150 8.37 -0.27 13.43
N VAL A 151 9.53 -0.95 13.37
CA VAL A 151 9.84 -2.12 14.20
C VAL A 151 11.27 -2.04 14.74
N ALA A 152 11.53 -2.58 15.93
CA ALA A 152 12.87 -2.62 16.50
C ALA A 152 13.80 -3.62 15.79
N SER A 153 13.24 -4.73 15.31
CA SER A 153 13.90 -5.75 14.48
C SER A 153 12.85 -6.57 13.73
N LEU A 154 13.26 -7.37 12.75
CA LEU A 154 12.34 -8.28 12.05
C LEU A 154 11.86 -9.40 12.99
N ASP A 155 12.77 -10.06 13.72
CA ASP A 155 12.43 -11.17 14.61
C ASP A 155 11.61 -10.75 15.84
N LYS A 156 11.80 -9.51 16.32
CA LYS A 156 11.09 -8.96 17.48
C LYS A 156 10.72 -7.49 17.23
N PRO A 157 9.48 -7.19 16.80
CA PRO A 157 9.09 -5.82 16.50
C PRO A 157 9.03 -4.90 17.72
N GLY A 158 8.62 -5.43 18.88
CA GLY A 158 8.69 -4.73 20.17
C GLY A 158 7.60 -3.69 20.45
N GLY A 159 6.58 -3.55 19.59
CA GLY A 159 5.46 -2.63 19.78
C GLY A 159 4.16 -3.12 19.14
N ASN A 160 3.19 -2.23 18.93
CA ASN A 160 1.90 -2.56 18.29
C ASN A 160 1.98 -2.77 16.77
N VAL A 161 3.18 -2.80 16.19
CA VAL A 161 3.42 -2.81 14.73
C VAL A 161 4.13 -4.09 14.33
N THR A 162 3.62 -4.79 13.32
CA THR A 162 4.27 -5.94 12.65
C THR A 162 3.74 -6.08 11.22
N GLY A 163 4.18 -7.07 10.43
CA GLY A 163 3.62 -7.28 9.09
C GLY A 163 4.49 -8.04 8.11
N THR A 164 4.24 -7.82 6.82
CA THR A 164 4.96 -8.45 5.71
C THR A 164 5.86 -7.47 4.97
N SER A 165 7.08 -7.91 4.69
CA SER A 165 8.08 -7.17 3.92
C SER A 165 8.24 -7.74 2.52
N ASP A 166 8.29 -6.84 1.53
CA ASP A 166 8.54 -7.11 0.12
C ASP A 166 10.00 -6.81 -0.30
N ALA A 167 10.93 -6.82 0.65
CA ALA A 167 12.34 -6.50 0.42
C ALA A 167 12.94 -7.28 -0.76
N VAL A 168 13.29 -6.56 -1.83
CA VAL A 168 14.12 -7.07 -2.93
C VAL A 168 15.47 -6.37 -2.93
N SER A 169 16.55 -7.15 -3.10
CA SER A 169 17.90 -6.60 -3.16
C SER A 169 18.15 -5.83 -4.46
N ALA A 170 18.53 -4.55 -4.34
CA ALA A 170 19.05 -3.76 -5.46
C ALA A 170 20.30 -4.41 -6.08
N GLU A 171 21.13 -5.09 -5.29
CA GLU A 171 22.32 -5.80 -5.77
C GLU A 171 21.91 -6.98 -6.68
N GLN A 172 20.92 -7.79 -6.29
CA GLN A 172 20.42 -8.87 -7.16
C GLN A 172 19.82 -8.34 -8.48
N ILE A 173 19.06 -7.24 -8.43
CA ILE A 173 18.52 -6.61 -9.66
C ILE A 173 19.66 -6.06 -10.53
N MET A 174 20.73 -5.51 -9.96
CA MET A 174 21.88 -5.03 -10.72
C MET A 174 22.77 -6.16 -11.27
N GLU A 175 22.86 -7.31 -10.59
CA GLU A 175 23.48 -8.52 -11.13
C GLU A 175 22.70 -9.06 -12.34
N LEU A 176 21.36 -9.08 -12.26
CA LEU A 176 20.49 -9.38 -13.41
C LEU A 176 20.70 -8.36 -14.54
N ALA A 177 20.83 -7.08 -14.21
CA ALA A 177 21.12 -6.02 -15.18
C ALA A 177 22.49 -6.20 -15.86
N GLN A 178 23.52 -6.71 -15.17
CA GLN A 178 24.81 -7.04 -15.78
C GLN A 178 24.72 -8.26 -16.72
N ARG A 179 23.84 -9.23 -16.44
CA ARG A 179 23.57 -10.36 -17.36
C ARG A 179 22.88 -9.88 -18.65
N ILE A 180 21.85 -9.05 -18.54
CA ILE A 180 21.00 -8.61 -19.67
C ILE A 180 21.64 -7.46 -20.46
N THR A 181 22.24 -6.48 -19.77
CA THR A 181 22.90 -5.30 -20.36
C THR A 181 24.31 -5.14 -19.78
N PRO A 182 25.28 -5.97 -20.18
CA PRO A 182 26.63 -5.90 -19.65
C PRO A 182 27.32 -4.55 -19.96
N GLY A 183 28.17 -4.10 -19.04
CA GLY A 183 29.15 -3.03 -19.31
C GLY A 183 28.75 -1.60 -18.95
N PHE A 184 27.53 -1.35 -18.44
CA PHE A 184 27.15 -0.02 -17.94
C PHE A 184 28.07 0.49 -16.83
N LYS A 185 28.18 1.82 -16.72
CA LYS A 185 28.97 2.54 -15.71
C LYS A 185 28.16 3.55 -14.91
N THR A 186 27.07 4.08 -15.46
CA THR A 186 26.21 5.05 -14.78
C THR A 186 24.77 4.55 -14.68
N ILE A 187 24.26 4.47 -13.45
CA ILE A 187 22.91 4.03 -13.11
C ILE A 187 22.07 5.26 -12.76
N GLY A 188 20.94 5.46 -13.44
CA GLY A 188 19.99 6.54 -13.17
C GLY A 188 18.96 6.10 -12.14
N ALA A 189 19.04 6.58 -10.90
CA ALA A 189 18.12 6.28 -9.83
C ALA A 189 16.90 7.23 -9.86
N LEU A 190 15.71 6.68 -10.15
CA LEU A 190 14.43 7.38 -10.14
C LEU A 190 13.59 6.95 -8.94
N TYR A 191 13.29 7.87 -8.01
CA TYR A 191 12.55 7.55 -6.79
C TYR A 191 11.93 8.78 -6.12
N ASN A 192 10.97 8.58 -5.22
CA ASN A 192 10.42 9.62 -4.35
C ASN A 192 11.30 9.81 -3.11
N SER A 193 11.82 11.02 -2.90
CA SER A 193 12.67 11.32 -1.73
C SER A 193 11.93 11.32 -0.39
N GLY A 194 10.59 11.38 -0.40
CA GLY A 194 9.73 11.24 0.78
C GLY A 194 9.40 9.80 1.15
N GLU A 195 9.76 8.80 0.33
CA GLU A 195 9.50 7.39 0.58
C GLU A 195 10.71 6.71 1.24
N ALA A 196 10.62 6.41 2.54
CA ALA A 196 11.72 5.84 3.32
C ALA A 196 12.20 4.46 2.79
N ASN A 197 11.26 3.66 2.27
CA ASN A 197 11.52 2.43 1.51
C ASN A 197 12.50 2.70 0.35
N SER A 198 12.17 3.65 -0.52
CA SER A 198 12.99 4.00 -1.68
C SER A 198 14.36 4.55 -1.28
N VAL A 199 14.43 5.41 -0.26
CA VAL A 199 15.71 5.96 0.24
C VAL A 199 16.65 4.85 0.71
N SER A 200 16.14 3.85 1.46
CA SER A 200 16.95 2.71 1.92
C SER A 200 17.52 1.91 0.74
N VAL A 201 16.67 1.53 -0.22
CA VAL A 201 17.11 0.75 -1.39
C VAL A 201 18.10 1.52 -2.29
N ILE A 202 17.93 2.84 -2.44
CA ILE A 202 18.87 3.68 -3.20
C ILE A 202 20.22 3.86 -2.48
N ASN A 203 20.26 3.85 -1.15
CA ASN A 203 21.53 3.81 -0.42
C ASN A 203 22.28 2.48 -0.66
N ASN A 204 21.57 1.34 -0.61
CA ASN A 204 22.14 0.03 -0.95
C ASN A 204 22.65 -0.02 -2.41
N LEU A 205 21.92 0.59 -3.35
CA LEU A 205 22.37 0.75 -4.74
C LEU A 205 23.67 1.56 -4.86
N LYS A 206 23.81 2.66 -4.12
CA LYS A 206 25.04 3.48 -4.09
C LYS A 206 26.23 2.68 -3.55
N GLU A 207 26.02 1.86 -2.53
CA GLU A 207 27.07 0.98 -1.99
C GLU A 207 27.49 -0.11 -2.99
N TYR A 208 26.52 -0.77 -3.65
CA TYR A 208 26.79 -1.70 -4.74
C TYR A 208 27.57 -1.03 -5.88
N ALA A 209 27.11 0.13 -6.33
CA ALA A 209 27.74 0.86 -7.44
C ALA A 209 29.19 1.24 -7.09
N LYS A 210 29.42 1.77 -5.89
CA LYS A 210 30.76 2.11 -5.38
C LYS A 210 31.68 0.88 -5.32
N ARG A 211 31.18 -0.27 -4.85
CA ARG A 211 31.95 -1.54 -4.83
C ARG A 211 32.35 -2.02 -6.23
N ASN A 212 31.52 -1.75 -7.24
CA ASN A 212 31.70 -2.22 -8.61
C ASN A 212 32.27 -1.17 -9.59
N GLY A 213 32.74 -0.01 -9.10
CA GLY A 213 33.31 1.04 -9.94
C GLY A 213 32.29 1.71 -10.87
N MET A 214 31.04 1.84 -10.41
CA MET A 214 29.92 2.47 -11.09
C MET A 214 29.49 3.74 -10.35
N THR A 215 28.80 4.62 -11.05
CA THR A 215 28.22 5.87 -10.52
C THR A 215 26.70 5.77 -10.46
N VAL A 216 26.08 6.28 -9.40
CA VAL A 216 24.64 6.53 -9.36
C VAL A 216 24.40 8.02 -9.60
N VAL A 217 23.51 8.35 -10.54
CA VAL A 217 22.97 9.70 -10.74
C VAL A 217 21.50 9.70 -10.36
N GLU A 218 21.09 10.64 -9.53
CA GLU A 218 19.75 10.63 -8.91
C GLU A 218 18.84 11.67 -9.57
N ALA A 219 17.57 11.31 -9.74
CA ALA A 219 16.48 12.25 -9.97
C ALA A 219 15.34 11.91 -9.02
N THR A 220 15.20 12.73 -7.98
CA THR A 220 14.15 12.59 -6.97
C THR A 220 12.86 13.25 -7.43
N VAL A 221 11.73 12.64 -7.09
CA VAL A 221 10.39 13.25 -7.18
C VAL A 221 9.77 13.37 -5.79
N THR A 222 8.64 14.06 -5.71
CA THR A 222 7.75 14.10 -4.55
C THR A 222 6.33 13.62 -4.88
N ASN A 223 5.98 13.59 -6.17
CA ASN A 223 4.65 13.22 -6.69
C ASN A 223 4.74 12.75 -8.15
N THR A 224 3.65 12.18 -8.67
CA THR A 224 3.59 11.56 -10.01
C THR A 224 3.78 12.54 -11.18
N SER A 225 3.51 13.84 -11.00
CA SER A 225 3.62 14.83 -12.08
C SER A 225 5.07 15.14 -12.48
N GLU A 226 6.01 14.97 -11.54
CA GLU A 226 7.44 15.22 -11.74
C GLU A 226 8.16 14.06 -12.45
N VAL A 227 7.56 12.85 -12.41
CA VAL A 227 8.18 11.59 -12.88
C VAL A 227 8.62 11.66 -14.34
N GLN A 228 7.85 12.32 -15.21
CA GLN A 228 8.22 12.46 -16.62
C GLN A 228 9.55 13.21 -16.79
N GLN A 229 9.69 14.36 -16.13
CA GLN A 229 10.86 15.23 -16.29
C GLN A 229 12.09 14.68 -15.54
N ALA A 230 11.88 14.03 -14.40
CA ALA A 230 12.91 13.25 -13.72
C ALA A 230 13.46 12.13 -14.63
N THR A 231 12.58 11.34 -15.26
CA THR A 231 12.98 10.28 -16.20
C THR A 231 13.73 10.84 -17.41
N GLN A 232 13.23 11.94 -18.01
CA GLN A 232 13.90 12.63 -19.12
C GLN A 232 15.32 13.08 -18.76
N THR A 233 15.51 13.58 -17.53
CA THR A 233 16.82 14.00 -17.03
C THR A 233 17.79 12.83 -16.86
N LEU A 234 17.30 11.64 -16.49
CA LEU A 234 18.12 10.46 -16.27
C LEU A 234 18.55 9.77 -17.59
N VAL A 235 17.67 9.69 -18.59
CA VAL A 235 18.00 9.03 -19.87
C VAL A 235 19.13 9.73 -20.65
N GLU A 236 19.36 11.03 -20.40
CA GLU A 236 20.49 11.79 -20.93
C GLU A 236 21.82 11.53 -20.20
N LYS A 237 21.77 11.09 -18.94
CA LYS A 237 22.92 11.05 -18.02
C LYS A 237 23.38 9.64 -17.64
N ALA A 238 22.52 8.64 -17.80
CA ALA A 238 22.77 7.27 -17.37
C ALA A 238 22.79 6.28 -18.53
N ASP A 239 23.49 5.17 -18.36
CA ASP A 239 23.51 4.05 -19.31
C ASP A 239 22.23 3.21 -19.17
N ILE A 240 21.84 2.95 -17.92
CA ILE A 240 20.63 2.24 -17.51
C ILE A 240 19.89 3.06 -16.44
N LEU A 241 18.59 2.85 -16.29
CA LEU A 241 17.82 3.39 -15.16
C LEU A 241 17.48 2.28 -14.16
N PHE A 242 17.28 2.68 -12.90
CA PHE A 242 16.72 1.84 -11.84
C PHE A 242 15.66 2.62 -11.05
N SER A 243 14.58 1.95 -10.67
CA SER A 243 13.63 2.43 -9.67
C SER A 243 13.33 1.31 -8.67
N PRO A 244 13.34 1.55 -7.36
CA PRO A 244 13.04 0.53 -6.36
C PRO A 244 11.52 0.24 -6.30
N ILE A 245 11.05 -0.40 -5.22
CA ILE A 245 9.62 -0.50 -4.91
C ILE A 245 9.17 0.87 -4.37
N ASP A 246 8.88 1.77 -5.32
CA ASP A 246 8.49 3.15 -5.08
C ASP A 246 7.05 3.37 -5.53
N ASN A 247 6.17 3.79 -4.61
CA ASN A 247 4.73 3.87 -4.85
C ASN A 247 4.41 4.97 -5.87
N THR A 248 5.19 6.05 -5.87
CA THR A 248 5.05 7.20 -6.76
C THR A 248 5.51 6.88 -8.18
N VAL A 249 6.62 6.15 -8.35
CA VAL A 249 7.08 5.72 -9.68
C VAL A 249 6.24 4.55 -10.21
N ALA A 250 5.82 3.60 -9.36
CA ALA A 250 4.97 2.49 -9.77
C ALA A 250 3.61 2.96 -10.31
N SER A 251 2.95 3.91 -9.65
CA SER A 251 1.70 4.52 -10.14
C SER A 251 1.86 5.35 -11.43
N ALA A 252 3.09 5.78 -11.76
CA ALA A 252 3.45 6.51 -12.98
C ALA A 252 4.21 5.66 -14.01
N MET A 253 4.34 4.34 -13.81
CA MET A 253 5.26 3.50 -14.60
C MET A 253 5.03 3.53 -16.12
N PRO A 254 3.79 3.60 -16.66
CA PRO A 254 3.56 3.78 -18.10
C PRO A 254 4.13 5.08 -18.70
N VAL A 255 4.30 6.13 -17.88
CA VAL A 255 4.96 7.39 -18.30
C VAL A 255 6.46 7.18 -18.40
N VAL A 256 7.06 6.53 -17.41
CA VAL A 256 8.49 6.15 -17.39
C VAL A 256 8.80 5.27 -18.60
N ALA A 257 8.02 4.21 -18.80
CA ALA A 257 8.14 3.27 -19.92
C ALA A 257 8.16 3.99 -21.27
N ARG A 258 7.29 4.99 -21.49
CA ARG A 258 7.26 5.79 -22.72
C ARG A 258 8.55 6.57 -22.95
N VAL A 259 9.09 7.21 -21.91
CA VAL A 259 10.33 7.99 -22.00
C VAL A 259 11.54 7.10 -22.26
N VAL A 260 11.68 6.00 -21.52
CA VAL A 260 12.84 5.09 -21.68
C VAL A 260 12.80 4.32 -23.00
N LYS A 261 11.61 3.90 -23.48
CA LYS A 261 11.42 3.31 -24.82
C LYS A 261 11.83 4.28 -25.92
N ALA A 262 11.40 5.55 -25.84
CA ALA A 262 11.77 6.58 -26.81
C ALA A 262 13.29 6.88 -26.81
N ALA A 263 13.92 6.87 -25.64
CA ALA A 263 15.37 7.06 -25.49
C ALA A 263 16.21 5.80 -25.77
N LYS A 264 15.58 4.65 -26.00
CA LYS A 264 16.21 3.31 -26.08
C LYS A 264 17.09 2.99 -24.87
N LYS A 265 16.62 3.33 -23.67
CA LYS A 265 17.30 3.05 -22.40
C LYS A 265 16.60 1.89 -21.67
N PRO A 266 17.35 0.93 -21.11
CA PRO A 266 16.78 -0.07 -20.21
C PRO A 266 16.43 0.59 -18.87
N ILE A 267 15.31 0.16 -18.27
CA ILE A 267 15.01 0.44 -16.86
C ILE A 267 14.74 -0.86 -16.12
N TYR A 268 15.45 -1.06 -15.02
CA TYR A 268 15.20 -2.13 -14.06
C TYR A 268 14.35 -1.57 -12.92
N VAL A 269 13.45 -2.38 -12.37
CA VAL A 269 12.39 -1.91 -11.47
C VAL A 269 12.26 -2.83 -10.25
N GLY A 270 11.67 -2.38 -9.14
CA GLY A 270 11.56 -3.19 -7.91
C GLY A 270 10.45 -4.26 -7.91
N ALA A 271 9.52 -4.23 -8.86
CA ALA A 271 8.32 -5.09 -8.84
C ALA A 271 7.98 -5.69 -10.21
N ASP A 272 7.42 -6.90 -10.20
CA ASP A 272 6.92 -7.64 -11.37
C ASP A 272 5.87 -6.82 -12.15
N SER A 273 4.96 -6.16 -11.44
CA SER A 273 3.94 -5.29 -12.05
C SER A 273 4.55 -4.09 -12.77
N MET A 274 5.66 -3.55 -12.27
CA MET A 274 6.36 -2.46 -12.95
C MET A 274 7.07 -2.95 -14.23
N VAL A 275 7.51 -4.23 -14.27
CA VAL A 275 7.99 -4.86 -15.51
C VAL A 275 6.83 -5.01 -16.49
N LYS A 276 5.67 -5.48 -16.04
CA LYS A 276 4.44 -5.58 -16.86
C LYS A 276 4.01 -4.22 -17.44
N ASP A 277 4.09 -3.15 -16.65
CA ASP A 277 3.76 -1.77 -17.06
C ASP A 277 4.87 -1.08 -17.90
N GLY A 278 5.93 -1.82 -18.25
CA GLY A 278 6.91 -1.43 -19.26
C GLY A 278 8.36 -1.34 -18.80
N GLY A 279 8.67 -1.69 -17.56
CA GLY A 279 10.05 -1.95 -17.12
C GLY A 279 10.66 -3.14 -17.88
N LEU A 280 11.99 -3.22 -17.95
CA LEU A 280 12.67 -4.26 -18.73
C LEU A 280 12.68 -5.62 -18.02
N ALA A 281 13.15 -5.63 -16.77
CA ALA A 281 13.31 -6.84 -15.97
C ALA A 281 13.40 -6.54 -14.47
N THR A 282 13.16 -7.55 -13.64
CA THR A 282 13.40 -7.53 -12.20
C THR A 282 13.57 -8.94 -11.61
N TYR A 283 14.07 -9.00 -10.38
CA TYR A 283 13.70 -10.04 -9.42
C TYR A 283 12.49 -9.55 -8.62
N GLY A 284 11.35 -10.23 -8.68
CA GLY A 284 10.10 -9.79 -8.05
C GLY A 284 9.61 -10.75 -6.98
N VAL A 285 8.96 -10.22 -5.95
CA VAL A 285 8.16 -11.02 -5.00
C VAL A 285 6.77 -11.31 -5.57
N ASN A 286 6.12 -12.35 -5.07
CA ASN A 286 4.73 -12.62 -5.42
C ASN A 286 3.75 -11.89 -4.48
N TYR A 287 3.17 -10.78 -4.96
CA TYR A 287 2.24 -9.97 -4.17
C TYR A 287 0.91 -10.65 -3.80
N VAL A 288 0.51 -11.70 -4.52
CA VAL A 288 -0.65 -12.53 -4.14
C VAL A 288 -0.33 -13.34 -2.89
N VAL A 289 0.85 -13.97 -2.85
CA VAL A 289 1.34 -14.70 -1.67
C VAL A 289 1.55 -13.74 -0.50
N LEU A 290 2.14 -12.56 -0.73
CA LEU A 290 2.33 -11.55 0.31
C LEU A 290 1.00 -11.16 0.96
N GLY A 291 -0.03 -10.81 0.17
CA GLY A 291 -1.35 -10.47 0.71
C GLY A 291 -2.03 -11.62 1.47
N GLN A 292 -1.84 -12.87 1.03
CA GLN A 292 -2.32 -14.06 1.75
C GLN A 292 -1.61 -14.26 3.09
N GLU A 293 -0.30 -14.05 3.17
CA GLU A 293 0.45 -14.14 4.41
C GLU A 293 0.08 -13.01 5.39
N THR A 294 -0.11 -11.78 4.89
CA THR A 294 -0.66 -10.67 5.70
C THR A 294 -2.02 -11.05 6.29
N ALA A 295 -2.91 -11.69 5.52
CA ALA A 295 -4.23 -12.10 6.04
C ALA A 295 -4.14 -13.14 7.16
N LYS A 296 -3.21 -14.09 7.08
CA LYS A 296 -2.96 -15.06 8.16
C LYS A 296 -2.48 -14.37 9.44
N MET A 297 -1.54 -13.43 9.31
CA MET A 297 -1.09 -12.60 10.44
C MET A 297 -2.23 -11.76 11.05
N ALA A 298 -3.11 -11.19 10.22
CA ALA A 298 -4.31 -10.48 10.70
C ALA A 298 -5.23 -11.39 11.51
N VAL A 299 -5.46 -12.63 11.05
CA VAL A 299 -6.28 -13.62 11.75
C VAL A 299 -5.68 -14.01 13.11
N GLU A 300 -4.35 -14.15 13.19
CA GLU A 300 -3.67 -14.38 14.46
C GLU A 300 -3.82 -13.19 15.43
N ILE A 301 -3.64 -11.95 14.95
CA ILE A 301 -3.85 -10.73 15.77
C ILE A 301 -5.31 -10.63 16.24
N LEU A 302 -6.28 -10.88 15.37
CA LEU A 302 -7.71 -10.87 15.72
C LEU A 302 -8.10 -11.97 16.71
N LYS A 303 -7.31 -13.05 16.82
CA LYS A 303 -7.41 -14.11 17.84
C LYS A 303 -6.64 -13.80 19.13
N GLY A 304 -5.95 -12.65 19.20
CA GLY A 304 -5.25 -12.17 20.40
C GLY A 304 -3.73 -12.35 20.39
N SER A 305 -3.09 -12.72 19.27
CA SER A 305 -1.63 -12.72 19.16
C SER A 305 -1.05 -11.31 19.32
N ASN A 306 0.02 -11.16 20.09
CA ASN A 306 0.66 -9.88 20.37
C ASN A 306 1.60 -9.45 19.21
N PRO A 307 1.34 -8.31 18.54
CA PRO A 307 2.22 -7.80 17.47
C PRO A 307 3.68 -7.61 17.91
N ALA A 308 3.94 -7.31 19.19
CA ALA A 308 5.29 -7.04 19.68
C ALA A 308 6.23 -8.27 19.66
N GLU A 309 5.67 -9.48 19.61
CA GLU A 309 6.39 -10.76 19.56
C GLU A 309 6.10 -11.57 18.29
N MET A 310 5.31 -11.03 17.36
CA MET A 310 5.03 -11.62 16.06
C MET A 310 6.09 -11.16 15.04
N PRO A 311 6.99 -12.03 14.55
CA PRO A 311 8.04 -11.62 13.62
C PRO A 311 7.50 -11.02 12.32
N VAL A 312 8.22 -10.04 11.77
CA VAL A 312 7.99 -9.53 10.42
C VAL A 312 8.30 -10.64 9.42
N LYS A 313 7.36 -10.94 8.53
CA LYS A 313 7.53 -11.99 7.53
C LYS A 313 8.09 -11.44 6.22
N THR A 314 9.26 -11.92 5.83
CA THR A 314 9.89 -11.68 4.51
C THR A 314 9.37 -12.65 3.47
N MET A 315 9.49 -12.31 2.19
CA MET A 315 9.20 -13.21 1.07
C MET A 315 10.46 -13.96 0.66
N ASP A 316 10.52 -15.27 0.94
CA ASP A 316 11.72 -16.09 0.72
C ASP A 316 12.04 -16.37 -0.77
N ALA A 317 11.04 -16.20 -1.65
CA ALA A 317 11.15 -16.46 -3.08
C ALA A 317 11.05 -15.14 -3.87
N VAL A 318 12.16 -14.77 -4.52
CA VAL A 318 12.18 -13.77 -5.59
C VAL A 318 12.41 -14.47 -6.93
N GLU A 319 11.63 -14.09 -7.94
CA GLU A 319 11.62 -14.75 -9.26
C GLU A 319 11.97 -13.75 -10.36
N ILE A 320 12.57 -14.20 -11.47
CA ILE A 320 12.89 -13.32 -12.61
C ILE A 320 11.62 -13.03 -13.42
N TYR A 321 11.32 -11.75 -13.63
CA TYR A 321 10.27 -11.27 -14.54
C TYR A 321 10.87 -10.41 -15.65
N LEU A 322 10.45 -10.64 -16.89
CA LEU A 322 10.96 -9.95 -18.09
C LEU A 322 9.82 -9.30 -18.89
N ASN A 323 10.11 -8.24 -19.64
CA ASN A 323 9.19 -7.67 -20.63
C ASN A 323 9.79 -7.74 -22.05
N GLN A 324 9.22 -8.61 -22.89
CA GLN A 324 9.67 -8.86 -24.25
C GLN A 324 9.33 -7.70 -25.20
N GLU A 325 8.21 -7.00 -24.99
CA GLU A 325 7.81 -5.82 -25.76
C GLU A 325 8.78 -4.66 -25.49
N THR A 326 9.11 -4.40 -24.21
CA THR A 326 10.12 -3.39 -23.84
C THR A 326 11.48 -3.73 -24.39
N ALA A 327 11.94 -4.99 -24.25
CA ALA A 327 13.22 -5.43 -24.81
C ALA A 327 13.30 -5.19 -26.32
N ALA A 328 12.25 -5.58 -27.07
CA ALA A 328 12.17 -5.33 -28.51
C ALA A 328 12.17 -3.83 -28.85
N ALA A 329 11.43 -3.01 -28.11
CA ALA A 329 11.34 -1.56 -28.35
C ALA A 329 12.69 -0.83 -28.17
N ILE A 330 13.53 -1.29 -27.25
CA ILE A 330 14.85 -0.70 -26.96
C ILE A 330 16.02 -1.44 -27.63
N GLY A 331 15.76 -2.53 -28.36
CA GLY A 331 16.77 -3.27 -29.11
C GLY A 331 17.62 -4.23 -28.28
N ILE A 332 17.08 -4.77 -27.18
CA ILE A 332 17.73 -5.77 -26.33
C ILE A 332 17.19 -7.17 -26.65
N ALA A 333 18.10 -8.14 -26.73
CA ALA A 333 17.77 -9.57 -26.71
C ALA A 333 18.15 -10.13 -25.33
N PHE A 334 17.26 -10.91 -24.72
CA PHE A 334 17.55 -11.55 -23.43
C PHE A 334 18.48 -12.77 -23.62
N PRO A 335 19.50 -12.95 -22.76
CA PRO A 335 20.32 -14.17 -22.74
C PRO A 335 19.49 -15.43 -22.48
N GLU A 336 19.86 -16.57 -23.09
CA GLU A 336 19.11 -17.83 -22.97
C GLU A 336 19.02 -18.36 -21.54
N ASP A 337 20.05 -18.15 -20.72
CA ASP A 337 20.05 -18.49 -19.29
C ASP A 337 19.01 -17.67 -18.52
N VAL A 338 18.97 -16.36 -18.74
CA VAL A 338 17.99 -15.45 -18.14
C VAL A 338 16.56 -15.82 -18.58
N VAL A 339 16.35 -16.16 -19.85
CA VAL A 339 15.03 -16.61 -20.37
C VAL A 339 14.61 -17.94 -19.75
N ARG A 340 15.55 -18.84 -19.44
CA ARG A 340 15.27 -20.16 -18.83
C ARG A 340 14.95 -20.07 -17.34
N GLU A 341 15.50 -19.08 -16.66
CA GLU A 341 15.24 -18.78 -15.24
C GLU A 341 14.02 -17.88 -15.04
N ALA A 342 13.53 -17.21 -16.09
CA ALA A 342 12.36 -16.35 -16.04
C ALA A 342 11.08 -17.11 -15.65
N LYS A 343 10.43 -16.66 -14.56
CA LYS A 343 9.11 -17.14 -14.15
C LYS A 343 8.03 -16.72 -15.14
N GLU A 344 8.07 -15.45 -15.55
CA GLU A 344 7.14 -14.91 -16.52
C GLU A 344 7.83 -13.90 -17.45
N ILE A 345 7.35 -13.86 -18.70
CA ILE A 345 7.81 -12.96 -19.74
C ILE A 345 6.57 -12.29 -20.32
N PHE A 346 6.37 -11.01 -19.97
CA PHE A 346 5.26 -10.18 -20.43
C PHE A 346 5.49 -9.68 -21.87
N GLY A 347 4.43 -9.25 -22.55
CA GLY A 347 4.51 -8.63 -23.88
C GLY A 347 4.91 -9.61 -24.99
N LYS A 348 4.32 -10.81 -24.99
CA LYS A 348 4.40 -11.80 -26.08
C LYS A 348 3.34 -11.55 -27.14
#